data_AF-A0A5R9B0D2-F1
#
_entry.id   AF-A0A5R9B0D2-F1
#
_cell.length_a   1.000
_cell.length_b   1.000
_cell.length_c   1.000
_cell.angle_alpha   90.00
_cell.angle_beta   90.00
_cell.angle_gamma   90.00
#
_symmetry.space_group_name_H-M   'P 1'
#
loop_
_entity.id
_entity.type
_entity.pdbx_description
1 polymer ?
#
loop_
_entity_poly.entity_id
_entity_poly.type
_entity_poly.pdbx_seq_one_letter_code
_entity_poly.pdbx_strand_id
1 'polypeptide(L)'
;MTKLPKDFLWGGALAANQFEGGYDQDGKGLSVIDVMTGGAHGKAREITQDVEPDKYYPNHIGIDFYNRYKEDIALFNEMGLKCLRTSIAWSRIFPNGDETEPNEAGLKFYDDLFDELLKYDIEPVITLSHFEMPLHLAREYGGFRNRKVADFFAHFAETVFTRYKDKVKYWMTFNEINNQMDTDNPIFLWTNSGVLVEEDENPEEVLYQVAHNELIASAKAVKIGKEINPNFEIGLMISHVAIYPYSSNPEDMMESVKANRLRFFFPDVQVRGYYPSYANKMLARKGYDIGWQDGDEQILTEGTVDYIGFSYYMSTVVKHDAEAYTGENVTNGGLANSVDNPYIQQSDWGWAIDPTGLRYTLNILYDRYQVPLFIVENGFGAVDEINPNGEINDSYRIEYLKAHIDAAIAAVDEDGVDLIGYTPWGIIDIISFTTGEMKKRYGLIYVDRDNEGNGTLERKKKASFDWYRKVIESNGEWLD
;
A
#
# COMPACT_ATOMS: atom_id res chain seq x y z
N MET A 1 20.27 15.48 -20.78
CA MET A 1 19.05 16.28 -20.49
C MET A 1 18.19 15.30 -19.77
N THR A 2 17.93 15.54 -18.49
CA THR A 2 17.26 14.57 -17.63
C THR A 2 15.88 14.28 -18.21
N LYS A 3 15.55 12.99 -18.34
CA LYS A 3 14.27 12.52 -18.91
C LYS A 3 13.09 12.73 -17.95
N LEU A 4 13.38 12.73 -16.65
CA LEU A 4 12.42 13.01 -15.59
C LEU A 4 12.41 14.51 -15.24
N PRO A 5 11.30 15.01 -14.66
CA PRO A 5 11.24 16.33 -14.04
C PRO A 5 12.38 16.55 -13.03
N LYS A 6 12.80 17.81 -12.86
CA LYS A 6 13.90 18.14 -11.92
C LYS A 6 13.51 17.95 -10.46
N ASP A 7 12.21 18.05 -10.19
CA ASP A 7 11.54 17.92 -8.90
C ASP A 7 10.87 16.55 -8.74
N PHE A 8 11.27 15.55 -9.55
CA PHE A 8 10.79 14.17 -9.42
C PHE A 8 11.04 13.64 -8.01
N LEU A 9 9.98 13.14 -7.36
CA LEU A 9 10.03 12.68 -5.98
C LEU A 9 10.59 11.26 -5.88
N TRP A 10 11.92 11.15 -5.93
CA TRP A 10 12.61 9.94 -5.52
C TRP A 10 12.48 9.74 -4.02
N GLY A 11 12.09 8.55 -3.59
CA GLY A 11 11.91 8.29 -2.17
C GLY A 11 12.05 6.84 -1.78
N GLY A 12 11.37 6.48 -0.70
CA GLY A 12 11.18 5.13 -0.19
C GLY A 12 9.84 5.05 0.52
N ALA A 13 9.26 3.85 0.62
CA ALA A 13 7.94 3.64 1.20
C ALA A 13 7.94 2.59 2.32
N LEU A 14 7.17 2.87 3.36
CA LEU A 14 6.97 2.05 4.56
C LEU A 14 5.50 2.16 5.03
N ALA A 15 5.11 1.35 6.02
CA ALA A 15 3.80 1.42 6.70
C ALA A 15 3.96 1.20 8.19
N ALA A 16 3.43 2.08 9.04
CA ALA A 16 3.75 2.20 10.46
C ALA A 16 3.77 0.85 11.20
N ASN A 17 2.71 0.06 11.05
CA ASN A 17 2.60 -1.29 11.62
C ASN A 17 3.74 -2.27 11.25
N GLN A 18 4.45 -2.09 10.14
CA GLN A 18 5.50 -3.01 9.68
C GLN A 18 6.90 -2.65 10.19
N PHE A 19 7.12 -1.42 10.67
CA PHE A 19 8.46 -0.94 11.02
C PHE A 19 8.56 -0.15 12.33
N GLU A 20 7.52 0.57 12.75
CA GLU A 20 7.58 1.41 13.96
C GLU A 20 7.89 0.59 15.21
N GLY A 21 7.12 -0.46 15.49
CA GLY A 21 7.12 -1.09 16.80
C GLY A 21 6.52 -0.18 17.87
N GLY A 22 6.91 -0.37 19.14
CA GLY A 22 6.34 0.41 20.25
C GLY A 22 4.82 0.36 20.27
N TYR A 23 4.26 -0.84 20.05
CA TYR A 23 2.84 -1.06 19.80
C TYR A 23 1.92 -0.66 20.95
N ASP A 24 2.46 -0.60 22.18
CA ASP A 24 1.83 -0.27 23.44
C ASP A 24 2.41 1.01 24.10
N GLN A 25 3.28 1.73 23.39
CA GLN A 25 3.92 2.95 23.90
C GLN A 25 3.03 4.18 23.70
N ASP A 26 3.15 5.13 24.64
CA ASP A 26 2.54 6.46 24.57
C ASP A 26 1.03 6.45 24.27
N GLY A 27 0.34 5.46 24.84
CA GLY A 27 -1.11 5.34 24.76
C GLY A 27 -1.64 4.83 23.42
N LYS A 28 -0.78 4.32 22.53
CA LYS A 28 -1.21 3.63 21.31
C LYS A 28 -2.16 2.46 21.67
N GLY A 29 -3.30 2.40 21.00
CA GLY A 29 -4.24 1.27 21.11
C GLY A 29 -3.81 0.07 20.28
N LEU A 30 -4.48 -1.07 20.50
CA LEU A 30 -4.31 -2.23 19.62
C LEU A 30 -4.93 -1.94 18.26
N SER A 31 -4.23 -2.35 17.20
CA SER A 31 -4.73 -2.34 15.83
C SER A 31 -5.03 -3.75 15.33
N VAL A 32 -5.69 -3.87 14.18
CA VAL A 32 -6.01 -5.16 13.55
C VAL A 32 -4.76 -6.02 13.26
N ILE A 33 -3.59 -5.41 13.08
CA ILE A 33 -2.32 -6.13 12.85
C ILE A 33 -1.69 -6.66 14.14
N ASP A 34 -2.03 -6.07 15.30
CA ASP A 34 -1.43 -6.40 16.59
C ASP A 34 -1.96 -7.75 17.13
N VAL A 35 -3.00 -8.31 16.49
CA VAL A 35 -3.55 -9.64 16.74
C VAL A 35 -3.26 -10.62 15.59
N MET A 36 -2.29 -10.30 14.72
CA MET A 36 -1.86 -11.18 13.64
C MET A 36 -0.51 -11.81 13.93
N THR A 37 -0.45 -13.14 14.03
CA THR A 37 0.78 -13.87 14.33
C THR A 37 1.78 -13.85 13.16
N GLY A 38 3.03 -14.26 13.42
CA GLY A 38 3.99 -14.58 12.36
C GLY A 38 3.58 -15.82 11.56
N GLY A 39 3.57 -15.70 10.24
CA GLY A 39 3.38 -16.80 9.29
C GLY A 39 4.70 -17.27 8.68
N ALA A 40 4.61 -17.95 7.54
CA ALA A 40 5.75 -18.32 6.70
C ALA A 40 5.28 -18.57 5.26
N HIS A 41 6.18 -18.75 4.30
CA HIS A 41 5.80 -19.24 2.97
C HIS A 41 5.01 -20.56 3.08
N GLY A 42 3.79 -20.59 2.52
CA GLY A 42 2.85 -21.72 2.63
C GLY A 42 2.07 -21.81 3.95
N LYS A 43 2.28 -20.89 4.90
CA LYS A 43 1.56 -20.82 6.18
C LYS A 43 1.02 -19.41 6.42
N ALA A 44 -0.30 -19.24 6.27
CA ALA A 44 -0.98 -17.98 6.54
C ALA A 44 -0.78 -17.52 7.99
N ARG A 45 -0.83 -16.20 8.19
CA ARG A 45 -0.88 -15.58 9.51
C ARG A 45 -2.20 -15.95 10.19
N GLU A 46 -2.15 -16.16 11.49
CA GLU A 46 -3.35 -16.39 12.30
C GLU A 46 -3.86 -15.06 12.84
N ILE A 47 -5.16 -14.80 12.71
CA ILE A 47 -5.84 -13.67 13.36
C ILE A 47 -6.39 -14.18 14.69
N THR A 48 -5.85 -13.69 15.80
CA THR A 48 -6.29 -14.06 17.14
C THR A 48 -7.42 -13.15 17.62
N GLN A 49 -8.12 -13.58 18.67
CA GLN A 49 -9.17 -12.74 19.26
C GLN A 49 -8.56 -11.50 19.93
N ASP A 50 -7.51 -11.73 20.73
CA ASP A 50 -6.75 -10.76 21.51
C ASP A 50 -5.25 -11.08 21.42
N VAL A 51 -4.40 -10.26 22.04
CA VAL A 51 -2.97 -10.56 22.20
C VAL A 51 -2.77 -11.71 23.18
N GLU A 52 -2.45 -12.89 22.64
CA GLU A 52 -2.17 -14.11 23.41
C GLU A 52 -0.68 -14.21 23.82
N PRO A 53 -0.34 -14.36 25.12
CA PRO A 53 1.06 -14.35 25.60
C PRO A 53 1.99 -15.43 25.04
N ASP A 54 1.44 -16.54 24.55
CA ASP A 54 2.17 -17.69 24.01
C ASP A 54 2.34 -17.64 22.48
N LYS A 55 1.82 -16.60 21.82
CA LYS A 55 1.96 -16.37 20.38
C LYS A 55 2.94 -15.24 20.08
N TYR A 56 3.51 -15.29 18.88
CA TYR A 56 4.47 -14.30 18.40
C TYR A 56 3.83 -13.34 17.40
N TYR A 57 3.86 -12.04 17.72
CA TYR A 57 3.34 -10.95 16.89
C TYR A 57 4.51 -10.09 16.38
N PRO A 58 5.00 -10.29 15.15
CA PRO A 58 6.23 -9.64 14.69
C PRO A 58 6.13 -8.10 14.66
N ASN A 59 4.93 -7.58 14.40
CA ASN A 59 4.61 -6.15 14.31
C ASN A 59 4.77 -5.39 15.63
N HIS A 60 4.66 -6.07 16.79
CA HIS A 60 4.75 -5.41 18.10
C HIS A 60 6.07 -4.66 18.30
N ILE A 61 7.15 -5.23 17.76
CA ILE A 61 8.49 -4.63 17.79
C ILE A 61 8.86 -4.04 16.41
N GLY A 62 8.37 -4.60 15.30
CA GLY A 62 8.67 -4.08 13.95
C GLY A 62 10.17 -4.10 13.61
N ILE A 63 10.80 -2.93 13.49
CA ILE A 63 12.26 -2.80 13.53
C ILE A 63 12.72 -1.80 14.59
N ASP A 64 11.83 -1.48 15.53
CA ASP A 64 12.00 -0.44 16.54
C ASP A 64 12.31 0.94 15.95
N PHE A 65 11.68 1.27 14.81
CA PHE A 65 11.82 2.60 14.23
C PHE A 65 11.26 3.69 15.15
N TYR A 66 10.25 3.38 15.97
CA TYR A 66 9.67 4.31 16.95
C TYR A 66 10.74 4.98 17.82
N ASN A 67 11.73 4.20 18.27
CA ASN A 67 12.81 4.69 19.12
C ASN A 67 14.07 5.10 18.35
N ARG A 68 14.14 4.81 17.04
CA ARG A 68 15.36 4.92 16.22
C ARG A 68 15.23 5.75 14.95
N TYR A 69 14.07 6.35 14.72
CA TYR A 69 13.76 7.07 13.47
C TYR A 69 14.81 8.10 13.07
N LYS A 70 15.46 8.78 14.02
CA LYS A 70 16.51 9.76 13.71
C LYS A 70 17.73 9.15 13.04
N GLU A 71 18.12 7.94 13.46
CA GLU A 71 19.24 7.20 12.87
C GLU A 71 18.86 6.70 11.48
N ASP A 72 17.63 6.20 11.33
CA ASP A 72 17.11 5.70 10.06
C ASP A 72 16.92 6.84 9.03
N ILE A 73 16.42 8.01 9.45
CA ILE A 73 16.29 9.20 8.61
C ILE A 73 17.65 9.74 8.17
N ALA A 74 18.68 9.67 9.03
CA ALA A 74 20.02 10.04 8.63
C ALA A 74 20.52 9.16 7.46
N LEU A 75 20.18 7.86 7.44
CA LEU A 75 20.47 6.97 6.32
C LEU A 75 19.65 7.32 5.07
N PHE A 76 18.37 7.69 5.22
CA PHE A 76 17.54 8.15 4.11
C PHE A 76 18.09 9.43 3.47
N ASN A 77 18.54 10.38 4.28
CA ASN A 77 19.22 11.58 3.81
C ASN A 77 20.56 11.23 3.13
N GLU A 78 21.35 10.31 3.68
CA GLU A 78 22.60 9.88 3.04
C GLU A 78 22.35 9.21 1.68
N MET A 79 21.26 8.47 1.53
CA MET A 79 20.81 7.91 0.27
C MET A 79 20.30 9.00 -0.70
N GLY A 80 19.94 10.18 -0.20
CA GLY A 80 19.53 11.34 -0.99
C GLY A 80 18.03 11.44 -1.26
N LEU A 81 17.20 10.73 -0.50
CA LEU A 81 15.74 10.72 -0.69
C LEU A 81 15.17 12.15 -0.74
N LYS A 82 14.19 12.36 -1.62
CA LYS A 82 13.39 13.60 -1.74
C LYS A 82 12.06 13.51 -1.02
N CYS A 83 11.56 12.30 -0.84
CA CYS A 83 10.39 12.05 -0.03
C CYS A 83 10.50 10.71 0.72
N LEU A 84 9.73 10.58 1.80
CA LEU A 84 9.51 9.32 2.48
C LEU A 84 8.01 9.09 2.59
N ARG A 85 7.54 7.99 2.01
CA ARG A 85 6.17 7.54 2.22
C ARG A 85 6.06 6.69 3.47
N THR A 86 5.13 7.04 4.34
CA THR A 86 4.73 6.22 5.50
C THR A 86 3.23 6.38 5.77
N SER A 87 2.70 5.66 6.77
CA SER A 87 1.38 5.92 7.33
C SER A 87 1.47 6.59 8.69
N ILE A 88 0.39 7.29 9.05
CA ILE A 88 0.10 7.63 10.44
C ILE A 88 -0.72 6.48 11.02
N ALA A 89 -0.20 5.82 12.05
CA ALA A 89 -0.91 4.76 12.74
C ALA A 89 -2.18 5.32 13.39
N TRP A 90 -3.35 4.96 12.87
CA TRP A 90 -4.64 5.44 13.38
C TRP A 90 -4.77 5.16 14.88
N SER A 91 -4.36 3.98 15.33
CA SER A 91 -4.34 3.59 16.76
C SER A 91 -3.40 4.41 17.65
N ARG A 92 -2.47 5.21 17.10
CA ARG A 92 -1.71 6.18 17.90
C ARG A 92 -2.48 7.46 18.15
N ILE A 93 -3.35 7.87 17.21
CA ILE A 93 -4.09 9.13 17.28
C ILE A 93 -5.43 8.91 17.99
N PHE A 94 -6.15 7.86 17.63
CA PHE A 94 -7.40 7.44 18.26
C PHE A 94 -7.26 5.95 18.65
N PRO A 95 -6.83 5.66 19.89
CA PRO A 95 -6.52 4.30 20.34
C PRO A 95 -7.66 3.29 20.14
N ASN A 96 -8.90 3.69 20.42
CA ASN A 96 -10.10 2.90 20.18
C ASN A 96 -10.77 3.30 18.86
N GLY A 97 -10.54 4.53 18.38
CA GLY A 97 -11.05 5.02 17.10
C GLY A 97 -12.34 5.83 17.23
N ASP A 98 -13.02 5.76 18.39
CA ASP A 98 -14.28 6.46 18.66
C ASP A 98 -14.16 7.53 19.76
N GLU A 99 -12.93 7.85 20.20
CA GLU A 99 -12.69 8.94 21.12
C GLU A 99 -13.00 10.31 20.49
N THR A 100 -13.45 11.25 21.31
CA THR A 100 -13.70 12.63 20.84
C THR A 100 -12.42 13.43 20.68
N GLU A 101 -11.46 13.25 21.59
CA GLU A 101 -10.18 13.96 21.61
C GLU A 101 -9.05 13.01 21.18
N PRO A 102 -8.10 13.48 20.36
CA PRO A 102 -6.97 12.67 19.94
C PRO A 102 -5.95 12.48 21.07
N ASN A 103 -5.17 11.41 20.97
CA ASN A 103 -3.99 11.20 21.80
C ASN A 103 -2.84 12.13 21.36
N GLU A 104 -2.58 13.16 22.16
CA GLU A 104 -1.52 14.15 21.89
C GLU A 104 -0.13 13.52 21.81
N ALA A 105 0.15 12.43 22.53
CA ALA A 105 1.46 11.79 22.44
C ALA A 105 1.70 11.16 21.06
N GLY A 106 0.66 10.54 20.48
CA GLY A 106 0.67 10.07 19.10
C GLY A 106 0.85 11.22 18.09
N LEU A 107 0.12 12.33 18.28
CA LEU A 107 0.27 13.51 17.41
C LEU A 107 1.70 14.08 17.47
N LYS A 108 2.26 14.16 18.67
CA LYS A 108 3.61 14.65 18.91
C LYS A 108 4.68 13.75 18.29
N PHE A 109 4.51 12.42 18.33
CA PHE A 109 5.44 11.51 17.66
C PHE A 109 5.59 11.83 16.17
N TYR A 110 4.45 12.01 15.47
CA TYR A 110 4.49 12.36 14.04
C TYR A 110 4.96 13.80 13.80
N ASP A 111 4.72 14.75 14.72
CA ASP A 111 5.37 16.07 14.65
C ASP A 111 6.89 15.93 14.64
N ASP A 112 7.45 15.19 15.60
CA ASP A 112 8.89 15.01 15.74
C ASP A 112 9.47 14.23 14.55
N LEU A 113 8.74 13.23 14.04
CA LEU A 113 9.12 12.47 12.86
C LEU A 113 9.18 13.35 11.61
N PHE A 114 8.12 14.12 11.34
CA PHE A 114 8.05 15.00 10.17
C PHE A 114 9.05 16.14 10.29
N ASP A 115 9.28 16.69 11.48
CA ASP A 115 10.30 17.73 11.70
C ASP A 115 11.72 17.19 11.42
N GLU A 116 12.00 15.93 11.79
CA GLU A 116 13.30 15.32 11.47
C GLU A 116 13.44 15.02 9.96
N LEU A 117 12.37 14.63 9.25
CA LEU A 117 12.39 14.48 7.79
C LEU A 117 12.64 15.81 7.08
N LEU A 118 11.86 16.84 7.44
CA LEU A 118 11.92 18.17 6.82
C LEU A 118 13.24 18.88 7.10
N LYS A 119 13.91 18.58 8.22
CA LYS A 119 15.28 19.05 8.50
C LYS A 119 16.29 18.62 7.41
N TYR A 120 16.02 17.53 6.70
CA TYR A 120 16.84 17.02 5.60
C TYR A 120 16.19 17.26 4.22
N ASP A 121 15.17 18.13 4.13
CA ASP A 121 14.41 18.38 2.91
C ASP A 121 13.77 17.10 2.32
N ILE A 122 13.39 16.16 3.19
CA ILE A 122 12.66 14.94 2.81
C ILE A 122 11.17 15.21 3.03
N GLU A 123 10.41 15.30 1.94
CA GLU A 123 8.96 15.54 1.98
C GLU A 123 8.21 14.30 2.52
N PRO A 124 7.35 14.44 3.54
CA PRO A 124 6.50 13.34 3.98
C PRO A 124 5.38 13.07 2.97
N VAL A 125 5.16 11.80 2.63
CA VAL A 125 4.02 11.32 1.83
C VAL A 125 3.19 10.38 2.70
N ILE A 126 2.00 10.80 3.11
CA ILE A 126 1.29 10.13 4.21
C ILE A 126 0.07 9.35 3.74
N THR A 127 0.01 8.07 4.09
CA THR A 127 -1.19 7.23 3.93
C THR A 127 -1.99 7.23 5.23
N LEU A 128 -3.28 7.56 5.19
CA LEU A 128 -4.13 7.67 6.38
C LEU A 128 -4.47 6.29 6.97
N SER A 129 -4.95 5.35 6.15
CA SER A 129 -5.24 3.98 6.57
C SER A 129 -4.35 3.00 5.82
N HIS A 130 -3.44 2.34 6.53
CA HIS A 130 -2.52 1.34 5.98
C HIS A 130 -2.54 0.05 6.80
N PHE A 131 -3.63 -0.71 6.66
CA PHE A 131 -3.76 -2.04 7.26
C PHE A 131 -3.70 -2.11 8.80
N GLU A 132 -4.05 -1.02 9.47
CA GLU A 132 -3.76 -0.83 10.89
C GLU A 132 -4.85 -0.05 11.66
N MET A 133 -6.10 -0.15 11.22
CA MET A 133 -7.21 0.47 11.94
C MET A 133 -7.31 -0.04 13.40
N PRO A 134 -7.85 0.75 14.33
CA PRO A 134 -8.02 0.34 15.72
C PRO A 134 -8.82 -0.96 15.83
N LEU A 135 -8.33 -1.90 16.64
CA LEU A 135 -8.96 -3.20 16.87
C LEU A 135 -10.35 -3.03 17.49
N HIS A 136 -10.53 -2.02 18.34
CA HIS A 136 -11.83 -1.70 18.93
C HIS A 136 -12.89 -1.40 17.86
N LEU A 137 -12.57 -0.63 16.81
CA LEU A 137 -13.52 -0.40 15.71
C LEU A 137 -13.88 -1.71 14.97
N ALA A 138 -12.90 -2.59 14.75
CA ALA A 138 -13.15 -3.90 14.15
C ALA A 138 -14.08 -4.77 15.01
N ARG A 139 -13.91 -4.75 16.34
CA ARG A 139 -14.67 -5.61 17.26
C ARG A 139 -16.04 -5.05 17.65
N GLU A 140 -16.11 -3.79 18.05
CA GLU A 140 -17.34 -3.17 18.58
C GLU A 140 -18.29 -2.71 17.47
N TYR A 141 -17.74 -2.29 16.34
CA TYR A 141 -18.54 -1.76 15.22
C TYR A 141 -18.58 -2.72 14.02
N GLY A 142 -17.80 -3.80 14.01
CA GLY A 142 -17.68 -4.68 12.84
C GLY A 142 -16.86 -4.06 11.71
N GLY A 143 -15.93 -3.15 12.03
CA GLY A 143 -15.09 -2.46 11.06
C GLY A 143 -15.88 -1.59 10.09
N PHE A 144 -15.39 -1.46 8.86
CA PHE A 144 -16.04 -0.66 7.82
C PHE A 144 -17.38 -1.21 7.31
N ARG A 145 -17.88 -2.34 7.83
CA ARG A 145 -19.29 -2.74 7.63
C ARG A 145 -20.24 -1.68 8.18
N ASN A 146 -19.86 -1.03 9.28
CA ASN A 146 -20.68 -0.06 9.94
C ASN A 146 -20.39 1.35 9.43
N ARG A 147 -21.44 1.99 8.92
CA ARG A 147 -21.36 3.35 8.37
C ARG A 147 -20.71 4.37 9.28
N LYS A 148 -20.84 4.23 10.61
CA LYS A 148 -20.23 5.13 11.59
C LYS A 148 -18.70 5.15 11.52
N VAL A 149 -18.08 4.05 11.10
CA VAL A 149 -16.61 3.98 10.97
C VAL A 149 -16.10 4.91 9.86
N ALA A 150 -16.90 5.21 8.84
CA ALA A 150 -16.57 6.25 7.86
C ALA A 150 -16.50 7.65 8.49
N ASP A 151 -17.31 7.94 9.52
CA ASP A 151 -17.27 9.20 10.25
C ASP A 151 -16.08 9.25 11.23
N PHE A 152 -15.77 8.13 11.89
CA PHE A 152 -14.56 8.03 12.72
C PHE A 152 -13.27 8.22 11.90
N PHE A 153 -13.21 7.63 10.70
CA PHE A 153 -12.11 7.87 9.78
C PHE A 153 -12.02 9.35 9.36
N ALA A 154 -13.16 9.99 9.05
CA ALA A 154 -13.18 11.40 8.67
C ALA A 154 -12.69 12.31 9.83
N HIS A 155 -13.06 12.00 11.08
CA HIS A 155 -12.57 12.71 12.27
C HIS A 155 -11.05 12.53 12.47
N PHE A 156 -10.56 11.31 12.28
CA PHE A 156 -9.12 11.03 12.28
C PHE A 156 -8.39 11.83 11.19
N ALA A 157 -8.90 11.82 9.96
CA ALA A 157 -8.35 12.55 8.83
C ALA A 157 -8.34 14.07 9.10
N GLU A 158 -9.46 14.65 9.56
CA GLU A 158 -9.56 16.06 9.94
C GLU A 158 -8.50 16.46 10.96
N THR A 159 -8.32 15.63 11.99
CA THR A 159 -7.35 15.86 13.07
C THR A 159 -5.92 15.96 12.53
N VAL A 160 -5.50 14.97 11.73
CA VAL A 160 -4.12 14.92 11.22
C VAL A 160 -3.89 15.94 10.10
N PHE A 161 -4.87 16.19 9.24
CA PHE A 161 -4.82 17.28 8.27
C PHE A 161 -4.64 18.62 8.98
N THR A 162 -5.42 18.89 10.02
CA THR A 162 -5.32 20.14 10.78
C THR A 162 -3.96 20.29 11.46
N ARG A 163 -3.45 19.21 12.08
CA ARG A 163 -2.17 19.23 12.79
C ARG A 163 -0.99 19.43 11.85
N TYR A 164 -0.98 18.76 10.70
CA TYR A 164 0.19 18.68 9.81
C TYR A 164 0.07 19.49 8.52
N LYS A 165 -0.89 20.42 8.44
CA LYS A 165 -1.17 21.22 7.23
C LYS A 165 -0.01 22.00 6.64
N ASP A 166 0.97 22.35 7.48
CA ASP A 166 2.15 23.11 7.10
C ASP A 166 3.42 22.22 6.99
N LYS A 167 3.27 20.89 7.17
CA LYS A 167 4.36 19.92 7.18
C LYS A 167 4.24 18.83 6.11
N VAL A 168 3.03 18.51 5.66
CA VAL A 168 2.76 17.40 4.74
C VAL A 168 1.92 17.91 3.58
N LYS A 169 2.46 17.82 2.36
CA LYS A 169 1.72 18.16 1.14
C LYS A 169 0.96 16.97 0.56
N TYR A 170 1.56 15.79 0.54
CA TYR A 170 1.04 14.61 -0.17
C TYR A 170 0.38 13.62 0.77
N TRP A 171 -0.87 13.27 0.46
CA TRP A 171 -1.70 12.38 1.26
C TRP A 171 -2.32 11.28 0.39
N MET A 172 -2.62 10.14 1.00
CA MET A 172 -3.45 9.07 0.43
C MET A 172 -4.44 8.60 1.49
N THR A 173 -5.64 8.20 1.07
CA THR A 173 -6.68 7.74 2.00
C THR A 173 -6.47 6.28 2.44
N PHE A 174 -6.83 5.31 1.61
CA PHE A 174 -6.79 3.89 1.93
C PHE A 174 -5.71 3.17 1.11
N ASN A 175 -4.75 2.54 1.78
CA ASN A 175 -3.74 1.71 1.13
C ASN A 175 -4.38 0.52 0.42
N GLU A 176 -3.95 0.27 -0.82
CA GLU A 176 -4.36 -0.85 -1.66
C GLU A 176 -5.83 -1.22 -1.46
N ILE A 177 -6.72 -0.23 -1.56
CA ILE A 177 -8.14 -0.35 -1.23
C ILE A 177 -8.82 -1.50 -1.99
N ASN A 178 -8.24 -1.92 -3.11
CA ASN A 178 -8.73 -2.99 -3.96
C ASN A 178 -8.19 -4.39 -3.65
N ASN A 179 -7.31 -4.58 -2.66
CA ASN A 179 -6.86 -5.92 -2.26
C ASN A 179 -8.03 -6.80 -1.81
N GLN A 180 -8.96 -6.23 -1.03
CA GLN A 180 -10.19 -6.90 -0.59
C GLN A 180 -11.11 -7.39 -1.72
N MET A 181 -10.87 -7.01 -2.99
CA MET A 181 -11.55 -7.64 -4.14
C MET A 181 -11.26 -9.14 -4.26
N ASP A 182 -10.15 -9.59 -3.68
CA ASP A 182 -9.86 -11.00 -3.47
C ASP A 182 -10.43 -11.41 -2.10
N THR A 183 -11.67 -11.90 -2.11
CA THR A 183 -12.38 -12.39 -0.92
C THR A 183 -11.93 -13.78 -0.49
N ASP A 184 -11.12 -14.47 -1.30
CA ASP A 184 -10.61 -15.80 -0.97
C ASP A 184 -9.39 -15.73 -0.05
N ASN A 185 -8.72 -14.57 -0.03
CA ASN A 185 -7.62 -14.33 0.88
C ASN A 185 -8.12 -13.94 2.29
N PRO A 186 -7.83 -14.75 3.33
CA PRO A 186 -8.43 -14.59 4.65
C PRO A 186 -8.02 -13.32 5.40
N ILE A 187 -6.96 -12.63 4.96
CA ILE A 187 -6.47 -11.43 5.66
C ILE A 187 -6.93 -10.12 5.03
N PHE A 188 -7.33 -10.06 3.76
CA PHE A 188 -7.51 -8.78 3.08
C PHE A 188 -8.69 -7.97 3.64
N LEU A 189 -9.88 -8.56 3.80
CA LEU A 189 -11.01 -7.86 4.44
C LEU A 189 -10.69 -7.46 5.90
N TRP A 190 -9.90 -8.28 6.60
CA TRP A 190 -9.48 -7.97 7.96
C TRP A 190 -8.53 -6.76 7.99
N THR A 191 -7.50 -6.74 7.13
CA THR A 191 -6.50 -5.68 7.14
C THR A 191 -7.00 -4.40 6.49
N ASN A 192 -7.69 -4.48 5.35
CA ASN A 192 -8.24 -3.29 4.69
C ASN A 192 -9.31 -2.62 5.55
N SER A 193 -10.15 -3.42 6.21
CA SER A 193 -11.47 -2.95 6.64
C SER A 193 -11.86 -3.35 8.07
N GLY A 194 -11.08 -4.19 8.76
CA GLY A 194 -11.41 -4.71 10.09
C GLY A 194 -12.60 -5.66 10.08
N VAL A 195 -12.79 -6.40 8.98
CA VAL A 195 -13.98 -7.22 8.75
C VAL A 195 -13.62 -8.70 8.67
N LEU A 196 -14.40 -9.52 9.39
CA LEU A 196 -14.46 -10.96 9.19
C LEU A 196 -15.82 -11.29 8.56
N VAL A 197 -15.81 -12.23 7.62
CA VAL A 197 -17.02 -12.75 6.98
C VAL A 197 -17.52 -13.95 7.77
N GLU A 198 -18.81 -13.97 8.11
CA GLU A 198 -19.45 -15.08 8.81
C GLU A 198 -19.74 -16.25 7.84
N GLU A 199 -19.87 -17.48 8.36
CA GLU A 199 -20.01 -18.70 7.53
C GLU A 199 -21.23 -18.69 6.59
N ASP A 200 -22.29 -17.96 6.94
CA ASP A 200 -23.53 -17.86 6.18
C ASP A 200 -23.65 -16.58 5.34
N GLU A 201 -22.62 -15.72 5.36
CA GLU A 201 -22.58 -14.50 4.57
C GLU A 201 -22.03 -14.74 3.16
N ASN A 202 -22.43 -13.89 2.21
CA ASN A 202 -21.78 -13.83 0.91
C ASN A 202 -20.58 -12.88 0.97
N PRO A 203 -19.32 -13.38 0.86
CA PRO A 203 -18.13 -12.54 1.00
C PRO A 203 -18.09 -11.37 0.01
N GLU A 204 -18.61 -11.56 -1.20
CA GLU A 204 -18.59 -10.53 -2.24
C GLU A 204 -19.61 -9.41 -1.95
N GLU A 205 -20.77 -9.75 -1.38
CA GLU A 205 -21.76 -8.74 -0.98
C GLU A 205 -21.24 -7.91 0.20
N VAL A 206 -20.65 -8.58 1.21
CA VAL A 206 -19.99 -7.93 2.35
C VAL A 206 -18.89 -6.99 1.85
N LEU A 207 -18.03 -7.46 0.94
CA LEU A 207 -17.00 -6.65 0.30
C LEU A 207 -17.58 -5.37 -0.31
N TYR A 208 -18.63 -5.44 -1.13
CA TYR A 208 -19.15 -4.25 -1.80
C TYR A 208 -19.81 -3.26 -0.85
N GLN A 209 -20.44 -3.73 0.22
CA GLN A 209 -20.94 -2.86 1.30
C GLN A 209 -19.79 -2.15 2.02
N VAL A 210 -18.75 -2.89 2.39
CA VAL A 210 -17.56 -2.36 3.08
C VAL A 210 -16.81 -1.35 2.21
N ALA A 211 -16.54 -1.72 0.96
CA ALA A 211 -15.92 -0.85 -0.04
C ALA A 211 -16.71 0.44 -0.24
N HIS A 212 -18.05 0.39 -0.21
CA HIS A 212 -18.87 1.59 -0.32
C HIS A 212 -18.64 2.55 0.85
N ASN A 213 -18.58 2.04 2.09
CA ASN A 213 -18.31 2.88 3.26
C ASN A 213 -16.90 3.48 3.25
N GLU A 214 -15.89 2.74 2.79
CA GLU A 214 -14.53 3.27 2.61
C GLU A 214 -14.44 4.33 1.51
N LEU A 215 -15.15 4.16 0.39
CA LEU A 215 -15.23 5.17 -0.68
C LEU A 215 -15.87 6.46 -0.17
N ILE A 216 -16.88 6.37 0.67
CA ILE A 216 -17.49 7.54 1.32
C ILE A 216 -16.53 8.16 2.33
N ALA A 217 -15.85 7.35 3.14
CA ALA A 217 -14.85 7.84 4.08
C ALA A 217 -13.70 8.59 3.36
N SER A 218 -13.24 8.04 2.23
CA SER A 218 -12.22 8.64 1.37
C SER A 218 -12.69 10.00 0.83
N ALA A 219 -13.88 10.05 0.25
CA ALA A 219 -14.44 11.27 -0.31
C ALA A 219 -14.68 12.37 0.75
N LYS A 220 -15.13 11.99 1.95
CA LYS A 220 -15.22 12.91 3.10
C LYS A 220 -13.84 13.47 3.48
N ALA A 221 -12.84 12.61 3.60
CA ALA A 221 -11.48 13.03 3.94
C ALA A 221 -10.89 13.98 2.89
N VAL A 222 -11.07 13.69 1.59
CA VAL A 222 -10.64 14.58 0.50
C VAL A 222 -11.27 15.97 0.65
N LYS A 223 -12.59 16.03 0.81
CA LYS A 223 -13.31 17.29 0.98
C LYS A 223 -12.80 18.09 2.20
N ILE A 224 -12.70 17.44 3.35
CA ILE A 224 -12.21 18.06 4.60
C ILE A 224 -10.78 18.57 4.42
N GLY A 225 -9.89 17.76 3.84
CA GLY A 225 -8.51 18.15 3.61
C GLY A 225 -8.40 19.39 2.72
N LYS A 226 -9.18 19.46 1.64
CA LYS A 226 -9.22 20.64 0.76
C LYS A 226 -9.79 21.90 1.42
N GLU A 227 -10.73 21.74 2.35
CA GLU A 227 -11.25 22.86 3.17
C GLU A 227 -10.19 23.38 4.16
N ILE A 228 -9.37 22.49 4.74
CA ILE A 228 -8.28 22.85 5.65
C ILE A 228 -7.11 23.51 4.92
N ASN A 229 -6.66 22.91 3.83
CA ASN A 229 -5.58 23.42 2.99
C ASN A 229 -5.81 23.04 1.52
N PRO A 230 -6.16 24.01 0.64
CA PRO A 230 -6.42 23.72 -0.77
C PRO A 230 -5.18 23.26 -1.55
N ASN A 231 -3.97 23.42 -0.98
CA ASN A 231 -2.72 22.99 -1.59
C ASN A 231 -2.32 21.54 -1.26
N PHE A 232 -3.10 20.84 -0.42
CA PHE A 232 -2.88 19.40 -0.26
C PHE A 232 -3.10 18.69 -1.58
N GLU A 233 -2.29 17.68 -1.83
CA GLU A 233 -2.49 16.70 -2.90
C GLU A 233 -2.97 15.43 -2.22
N ILE A 234 -4.25 15.07 -2.39
CA ILE A 234 -4.89 13.93 -1.73
C ILE A 234 -5.25 12.90 -2.80
N GLY A 235 -4.50 11.81 -2.81
CA GLY A 235 -4.61 10.73 -3.78
C GLY A 235 -5.40 9.53 -3.26
N LEU A 236 -5.78 8.66 -4.20
CA LEU A 236 -6.14 7.28 -3.87
C LEU A 236 -4.89 6.40 -3.83
N MET A 237 -5.01 5.19 -3.26
CA MET A 237 -3.98 4.16 -3.40
C MET A 237 -4.60 2.81 -3.81
N ILE A 238 -4.08 2.20 -4.88
CA ILE A 238 -4.47 0.86 -5.34
C ILE A 238 -3.28 -0.07 -5.54
N SER A 239 -3.51 -1.37 -5.33
CA SER A 239 -2.63 -2.42 -5.83
C SER A 239 -2.91 -2.68 -7.30
N HIS A 240 -1.99 -2.31 -8.19
CA HIS A 240 -2.21 -2.46 -9.62
C HIS A 240 -1.42 -3.64 -10.21
N VAL A 241 -2.05 -4.81 -10.21
CA VAL A 241 -1.59 -5.97 -10.99
C VAL A 241 -2.14 -5.85 -12.41
N ALA A 242 -1.28 -5.66 -13.41
CA ALA A 242 -1.69 -5.63 -14.81
C ALA A 242 -2.26 -6.99 -15.23
N ILE A 243 -3.43 -7.00 -15.87
CA ILE A 243 -4.10 -8.24 -16.31
C ILE A 243 -4.10 -8.29 -17.83
N TYR A 244 -3.29 -9.18 -18.39
CA TYR A 244 -3.20 -9.40 -19.83
C TYR A 244 -4.15 -10.50 -20.30
N PRO A 245 -4.64 -10.41 -21.55
CA PRO A 245 -5.26 -11.53 -22.23
C PRO A 245 -4.17 -12.54 -22.65
N TYR A 246 -4.42 -13.84 -22.47
CA TYR A 246 -3.47 -14.89 -22.83
C TYR A 246 -3.13 -14.89 -24.33
N SER A 247 -4.11 -14.59 -25.17
CA SER A 247 -3.93 -14.57 -26.62
C SER A 247 -4.78 -13.48 -27.28
N SER A 248 -4.63 -13.32 -28.61
CA SER A 248 -5.49 -12.46 -29.43
C SER A 248 -6.88 -13.06 -29.71
N ASN A 249 -7.23 -14.19 -29.08
CA ASN A 249 -8.60 -14.70 -29.10
C ASN A 249 -9.55 -13.63 -28.53
N PRO A 250 -10.59 -13.21 -29.26
CA PRO A 250 -11.56 -12.22 -28.77
C PRO A 250 -12.18 -12.54 -27.40
N GLU A 251 -12.30 -13.82 -27.04
CA GLU A 251 -12.82 -14.21 -25.73
C GLU A 251 -11.80 -13.97 -24.60
N ASP A 252 -10.51 -14.25 -24.82
CA ASP A 252 -9.44 -13.89 -23.88
C ASP A 252 -9.36 -12.37 -23.70
N MET A 253 -9.51 -11.61 -24.80
CA MET A 253 -9.57 -10.15 -24.76
C MET A 253 -10.74 -9.64 -23.91
N MET A 254 -11.94 -10.20 -24.07
CA MET A 254 -13.05 -9.79 -23.23
C MET A 254 -12.92 -10.28 -21.80
N GLU A 255 -12.27 -11.40 -21.55
CA GLU A 255 -12.01 -11.87 -20.20
C GLU A 255 -11.10 -10.90 -19.45
N SER A 256 -10.03 -10.42 -20.09
CA SER A 256 -9.17 -9.39 -19.50
C SER A 256 -9.92 -8.08 -19.24
N VAL A 257 -10.83 -7.65 -20.12
CA VAL A 257 -11.66 -6.44 -19.89
C VAL A 257 -12.57 -6.62 -18.67
N LYS A 258 -13.18 -7.80 -18.47
CA LYS A 258 -14.01 -8.07 -17.29
C LYS A 258 -13.15 -8.11 -16.02
N ALA A 259 -12.04 -8.85 -16.04
CA ALA A 259 -11.15 -9.01 -14.90
C ALA A 259 -10.54 -7.66 -14.45
N ASN A 260 -10.15 -6.81 -15.40
CA ASN A 260 -9.62 -5.47 -15.12
C ASN A 260 -10.62 -4.56 -14.37
N ARG A 261 -11.94 -4.85 -14.37
CA ARG A 261 -12.90 -4.11 -13.54
C ARG A 261 -12.63 -4.25 -12.04
N LEU A 262 -11.97 -5.33 -11.61
CA LEU A 262 -11.50 -5.49 -10.23
C LEU A 262 -10.37 -4.51 -9.87
N ARG A 263 -9.59 -4.06 -10.88
CA ARG A 263 -8.53 -3.05 -10.72
C ARG A 263 -9.08 -1.64 -10.86
N PHE A 264 -10.08 -1.44 -11.73
CA PHE A 264 -10.62 -0.11 -12.03
C PHE A 264 -11.83 0.33 -11.20
N PHE A 265 -12.50 -0.57 -10.46
CA PHE A 265 -13.69 -0.18 -9.69
C PHE A 265 -13.42 0.99 -8.73
N PHE A 266 -12.41 0.88 -7.87
CA PHE A 266 -12.11 1.93 -6.89
C PHE A 266 -11.59 3.21 -7.52
N PRO A 267 -10.63 3.19 -8.48
CA PRO A 267 -10.21 4.40 -9.17
C PRO A 267 -11.32 5.04 -10.01
N ASP A 268 -12.20 4.26 -10.65
CA ASP A 268 -13.36 4.80 -11.37
C ASP A 268 -14.23 5.64 -10.42
N VAL A 269 -14.46 5.17 -9.18
CA VAL A 269 -15.26 5.92 -8.20
C VAL A 269 -14.49 7.11 -7.64
N GLN A 270 -13.24 6.92 -7.18
CA GLN A 270 -12.49 7.97 -6.47
C GLN A 270 -12.01 9.09 -7.38
N VAL A 271 -11.76 8.83 -8.67
CA VAL A 271 -11.35 9.87 -9.62
C VAL A 271 -12.56 10.54 -10.27
N ARG A 272 -13.63 9.79 -10.59
CA ARG A 272 -14.78 10.34 -11.34
C ARG A 272 -15.94 10.78 -10.46
N GLY A 273 -15.98 10.35 -9.20
CA GLY A 273 -17.00 10.73 -8.23
C GLY A 273 -18.32 9.95 -8.34
N TYR A 274 -18.37 8.86 -9.10
CA TYR A 274 -19.59 8.06 -9.27
C TYR A 274 -19.30 6.58 -9.56
N TYR A 275 -20.29 5.73 -9.28
CA TYR A 275 -20.20 4.30 -9.58
C TYR A 275 -20.28 4.05 -11.09
N PRO A 276 -19.31 3.33 -11.68
CA PRO A 276 -19.33 3.05 -13.11
C PRO A 276 -20.52 2.15 -13.47
N SER A 277 -21.07 2.32 -14.67
CA SER A 277 -22.29 1.64 -15.11
C SER A 277 -22.20 0.11 -15.09
N TYR A 278 -21.01 -0.46 -15.31
CA TYR A 278 -20.79 -1.90 -15.22
C TYR A 278 -20.97 -2.42 -13.78
N ALA A 279 -20.59 -1.63 -12.78
CA ALA A 279 -20.73 -1.99 -11.37
C ALA A 279 -22.20 -1.94 -10.97
N ASN A 280 -22.93 -0.88 -11.34
CA ASN A 280 -24.38 -0.77 -11.11
C ASN A 280 -25.14 -1.95 -11.74
N LYS A 281 -24.80 -2.33 -12.98
CA LYS A 281 -25.41 -3.51 -13.62
C LYS A 281 -24.99 -4.82 -12.96
N MET A 282 -23.79 -4.91 -12.39
CA MET A 282 -23.30 -6.09 -11.69
C MET A 282 -24.02 -6.26 -10.35
N LEU A 283 -24.09 -5.23 -9.52
CA LEU A 283 -24.83 -5.22 -8.25
C LEU A 283 -26.30 -5.59 -8.48
N ALA A 284 -26.96 -4.95 -9.45
CA ALA A 284 -28.37 -5.24 -9.77
C ALA A 284 -28.61 -6.68 -10.27
N ARG A 285 -27.67 -7.28 -11.02
CA ARG A 285 -27.79 -8.68 -11.47
C ARG A 285 -27.61 -9.67 -10.32
N LYS A 286 -26.72 -9.36 -9.38
CA LYS A 286 -26.43 -10.21 -8.22
C LYS A 286 -27.42 -9.99 -7.07
N GLY A 287 -28.16 -8.89 -7.09
CA GLY A 287 -29.13 -8.54 -6.06
C GLY A 287 -28.48 -8.00 -4.78
N TYR A 288 -27.24 -7.50 -4.86
CA TYR A 288 -26.49 -7.04 -3.70
C TYR A 288 -27.01 -5.70 -3.18
N ASP A 289 -27.20 -5.61 -1.87
CA ASP A 289 -27.50 -4.36 -1.17
C ASP A 289 -26.24 -3.82 -0.46
N ILE A 290 -25.68 -2.75 -1.02
CA ILE A 290 -24.45 -2.12 -0.50
C ILE A 290 -24.73 -1.08 0.59
N GLY A 291 -25.98 -0.92 1.04
CA GLY A 291 -26.33 0.02 2.10
C GLY A 291 -26.23 1.49 1.69
N TRP A 292 -26.48 1.79 0.41
CA TRP A 292 -26.48 3.16 -0.14
C TRP A 292 -27.45 4.08 0.63
N GLN A 293 -27.00 5.30 0.95
CA GLN A 293 -27.79 6.29 1.69
C GLN A 293 -28.05 7.56 0.86
N ASP A 294 -29.12 8.28 1.23
CA ASP A 294 -29.38 9.60 0.66
C ASP A 294 -28.20 10.53 0.93
N GLY A 295 -27.68 11.15 -0.14
CA GLY A 295 -26.52 12.05 -0.08
C GLY A 295 -25.18 11.41 -0.48
N ASP A 296 -25.10 10.08 -0.61
CA ASP A 296 -23.83 9.40 -0.97
C ASP A 296 -23.30 9.83 -2.33
N GLU A 297 -24.19 10.05 -3.31
CA GLU A 297 -23.81 10.57 -4.63
C GLU A 297 -23.11 11.93 -4.54
N GLN A 298 -23.62 12.82 -3.69
CA GLN A 298 -23.05 14.14 -3.48
C GLN A 298 -21.68 14.04 -2.78
N ILE A 299 -21.56 13.18 -1.76
CA ILE A 299 -20.30 12.95 -1.05
C ILE A 299 -19.22 12.47 -2.02
N LEU A 300 -19.51 11.47 -2.85
CA LEU A 300 -18.54 10.94 -3.82
C LEU A 300 -18.15 11.98 -4.88
N THR A 301 -19.11 12.77 -5.37
CA THR A 301 -18.85 13.80 -6.39
C THR A 301 -17.99 14.95 -5.84
N GLU A 302 -18.19 15.34 -4.58
CA GLU A 302 -17.45 16.44 -3.95
C GLU A 302 -16.06 16.04 -3.43
N GLY A 303 -15.77 14.74 -3.37
CA GLY A 303 -14.55 14.20 -2.76
C GLY A 303 -13.66 13.42 -3.73
N THR A 304 -13.54 13.84 -4.99
CA THR A 304 -12.65 13.19 -5.96
C THR A 304 -11.18 13.51 -5.69
N VAL A 305 -10.32 12.51 -5.85
CA VAL A 305 -8.88 12.62 -5.56
C VAL A 305 -8.11 13.43 -6.61
N ASP A 306 -6.95 13.96 -6.21
CA ASP A 306 -6.07 14.76 -7.08
C ASP A 306 -5.13 13.91 -7.94
N TYR A 307 -4.73 12.74 -7.45
CA TYR A 307 -3.77 11.86 -8.12
C TYR A 307 -4.02 10.38 -7.79
N ILE A 308 -3.40 9.49 -8.57
CA ILE A 308 -3.44 8.05 -8.35
C ILE A 308 -2.08 7.58 -7.81
N GLY A 309 -2.02 7.30 -6.51
CA GLY A 309 -0.99 6.44 -5.95
C GLY A 309 -1.28 4.99 -6.32
N PHE A 310 -0.26 4.24 -6.71
CA PHE A 310 -0.40 2.80 -6.88
C PHE A 310 0.88 2.03 -6.51
N SER A 311 0.68 0.79 -6.09
CA SER A 311 1.76 -0.21 -6.02
C SER A 311 1.83 -0.99 -7.32
N TYR A 312 3.04 -1.38 -7.69
CA TYR A 312 3.28 -2.30 -8.80
C TYR A 312 4.37 -3.29 -8.44
N TYR A 313 4.10 -4.57 -8.62
CA TYR A 313 5.05 -5.64 -8.37
C TYR A 313 5.09 -6.71 -9.45
N MET A 314 3.98 -6.90 -10.17
CA MET A 314 3.81 -8.00 -11.10
C MET A 314 2.64 -7.77 -12.05
N SER A 315 2.56 -8.61 -13.08
CA SER A 315 1.40 -8.79 -13.95
C SER A 315 0.87 -10.22 -13.85
N THR A 316 -0.36 -10.41 -14.32
CA THR A 316 -1.02 -11.71 -14.46
C THR A 316 -1.67 -11.83 -15.84
N VAL A 317 -2.04 -13.05 -16.21
CA VAL A 317 -2.63 -13.37 -17.52
C VAL A 317 -3.93 -14.13 -17.30
N VAL A 318 -4.97 -13.80 -18.06
CA VAL A 318 -6.26 -14.52 -18.02
C VAL A 318 -6.59 -15.17 -19.36
N LYS A 319 -7.29 -16.30 -19.31
CA LYS A 319 -7.75 -17.06 -20.47
C LYS A 319 -9.21 -17.48 -20.26
N HIS A 320 -10.08 -17.27 -21.25
CA HIS A 320 -11.54 -17.38 -21.08
C HIS A 320 -12.05 -18.80 -20.75
N ASP A 321 -11.32 -19.83 -21.16
CA ASP A 321 -11.65 -21.25 -20.99
C ASP A 321 -10.78 -21.94 -19.92
N ALA A 322 -9.96 -21.18 -19.19
CA ALA A 322 -9.23 -21.69 -18.05
C ALA A 322 -10.16 -21.79 -16.84
N GLU A 323 -10.15 -22.93 -16.17
CA GLU A 323 -10.64 -23.03 -14.80
C GLU A 323 -9.49 -22.67 -13.85
N ALA A 324 -9.81 -22.18 -12.65
CA ALA A 324 -8.84 -21.61 -11.71
C ALA A 324 -7.60 -22.49 -11.55
N TYR A 325 -6.46 -21.97 -12.01
CA TYR A 325 -5.17 -22.50 -11.60
C TYR A 325 -4.90 -22.00 -10.18
N THR A 326 -5.50 -22.65 -9.19
CA THR A 326 -4.98 -22.59 -7.82
C THR A 326 -3.74 -23.48 -7.80
N GLY A 327 -2.60 -22.97 -8.24
CA GLY A 327 -1.33 -23.55 -7.80
C GLY A 327 -1.33 -23.62 -6.27
N GLU A 328 -0.55 -24.52 -5.66
CA GLU A 328 -0.48 -24.70 -4.20
C GLU A 328 -0.07 -23.41 -3.44
N ASN A 329 0.34 -22.36 -4.15
CA ASN A 329 0.74 -21.06 -3.61
C ASN A 329 -0.37 -20.02 -3.79
N VAL A 330 -0.94 -19.55 -2.67
CA VAL A 330 -1.78 -18.34 -2.63
C VAL A 330 -0.87 -17.13 -2.91
N THR A 331 -0.76 -16.73 -4.18
CA THR A 331 -0.06 -15.49 -4.57
C THR A 331 -1.07 -14.33 -4.64
N ASN A 332 -0.67 -13.15 -4.17
CA ASN A 332 -1.49 -11.95 -4.30
C ASN A 332 -1.84 -11.71 -5.78
N GLY A 333 -3.10 -11.40 -6.09
CA GLY A 333 -3.53 -11.12 -7.46
C GLY A 333 -3.95 -12.34 -8.29
N GLY A 334 -4.12 -13.51 -7.67
CA GLY A 334 -4.79 -14.67 -8.27
C GLY A 334 -6.20 -14.32 -8.76
N LEU A 335 -6.62 -14.93 -9.88
CA LEU A 335 -7.94 -14.75 -10.47
C LEU A 335 -8.50 -16.11 -10.87
N ALA A 336 -9.82 -16.26 -10.84
CA ALA A 336 -10.48 -17.51 -11.20
C ALA A 336 -10.10 -18.06 -12.59
N ASN A 337 -9.66 -17.21 -13.52
CA ASN A 337 -9.29 -17.59 -14.88
C ASN A 337 -7.80 -17.29 -15.19
N SER A 338 -6.94 -17.16 -14.17
CA SER A 338 -5.53 -16.84 -14.38
C SER A 338 -4.71 -18.06 -14.84
N VAL A 339 -3.72 -17.80 -15.68
CA VAL A 339 -2.75 -18.79 -16.18
C VAL A 339 -1.33 -18.21 -16.13
N ASP A 340 -0.32 -19.08 -16.14
CA ASP A 340 1.08 -18.63 -16.20
C ASP A 340 1.37 -17.87 -17.49
N ASN A 341 2.16 -16.80 -17.36
CA ASN A 341 2.69 -16.07 -18.49
C ASN A 341 3.98 -16.75 -18.99
N PRO A 342 4.00 -17.37 -20.19
CA PRO A 342 5.16 -18.12 -20.66
C PRO A 342 6.35 -17.25 -21.08
N TYR A 343 6.23 -15.92 -21.03
CA TYR A 343 7.23 -14.97 -21.53
C TYR A 343 8.05 -14.26 -20.45
N ILE A 344 7.69 -14.42 -19.17
CA ILE A 344 8.32 -13.71 -18.05
C ILE A 344 8.76 -14.68 -16.94
N GLN A 345 9.72 -14.25 -16.14
CA GLN A 345 10.22 -15.01 -14.98
C GLN A 345 9.37 -14.73 -13.74
N GLN A 346 9.56 -15.53 -12.68
CA GLN A 346 8.94 -15.33 -11.38
C GLN A 346 10.00 -15.27 -10.27
N SER A 347 9.70 -14.59 -9.16
CA SER A 347 10.51 -14.60 -7.94
C SER A 347 10.37 -15.92 -7.17
N ASP A 348 11.20 -16.10 -6.14
CA ASP A 348 11.11 -17.27 -5.23
C ASP A 348 9.76 -17.35 -4.48
N TRP A 349 9.02 -16.24 -4.40
CA TRP A 349 7.66 -16.18 -3.83
C TRP A 349 6.57 -16.28 -4.91
N GLY A 350 6.92 -16.64 -6.16
CA GLY A 350 5.98 -16.82 -7.27
C GLY A 350 5.48 -15.52 -7.91
N TRP A 351 6.14 -14.37 -7.66
CA TRP A 351 5.71 -13.08 -8.21
C TRP A 351 6.32 -12.86 -9.59
N ALA A 352 5.49 -12.65 -10.60
CA ALA A 352 5.95 -12.47 -11.97
C ALA A 352 6.76 -11.16 -12.12
N ILE A 353 7.94 -11.24 -12.72
CA ILE A 353 8.84 -10.11 -12.92
C ILE A 353 8.57 -9.51 -14.30
N ASP A 354 7.80 -8.41 -14.32
CA ASP A 354 7.37 -7.75 -15.56
C ASP A 354 7.57 -6.23 -15.49
N PRO A 355 8.75 -5.71 -15.83
CA PRO A 355 8.99 -4.26 -15.90
C PRO A 355 8.16 -3.58 -17.01
N THR A 356 7.88 -4.29 -18.12
CA THR A 356 7.03 -3.74 -19.20
C THR A 356 5.60 -3.49 -18.72
N GLY A 357 5.11 -4.33 -17.81
CA GLY A 357 3.79 -4.15 -17.20
C GLY A 357 3.66 -2.91 -16.32
N LEU A 358 4.77 -2.36 -15.80
CA LEU A 358 4.75 -1.06 -15.13
C LEU A 358 4.48 0.06 -16.14
N ARG A 359 5.19 0.07 -17.28
CA ARG A 359 4.93 1.03 -18.37
C ARG A 359 3.50 0.90 -18.90
N TYR A 360 3.00 -0.33 -19.07
CA TYR A 360 1.60 -0.58 -19.43
C TYR A 360 0.63 0.01 -18.40
N THR A 361 0.86 -0.24 -17.11
CA THR A 361 0.02 0.25 -16.01
C THR A 361 -0.03 1.78 -15.98
N LEU A 362 1.13 2.43 -16.11
CA LEU A 362 1.24 3.89 -16.17
C LEU A 362 0.40 4.45 -17.33
N ASN A 363 0.54 3.90 -18.54
CA ASN A 363 -0.24 4.34 -19.71
C ASN A 363 -1.74 4.11 -19.49
N ILE A 364 -2.15 2.92 -19.05
CA ILE A 364 -3.57 2.59 -18.91
C ILE A 364 -4.26 3.44 -17.84
N LEU A 365 -3.59 3.70 -16.72
CA LEU A 365 -4.14 4.59 -15.69
C LEU A 365 -4.19 6.04 -16.20
N TYR A 366 -3.12 6.53 -16.82
CA TYR A 366 -3.05 7.90 -17.29
C TYR A 366 -4.04 8.17 -18.43
N ASP A 367 -4.11 7.32 -19.46
CA ASP A 367 -5.06 7.44 -20.58
C ASP A 367 -6.51 7.40 -20.10
N ARG A 368 -6.80 6.63 -19.05
CA ARG A 368 -8.15 6.44 -18.52
C ARG A 368 -8.64 7.61 -17.67
N TYR A 369 -7.74 8.25 -16.93
CA TYR A 369 -8.09 9.20 -15.86
C TYR A 369 -7.55 10.61 -16.06
N GLN A 370 -6.43 10.77 -16.76
CA GLN A 370 -5.78 12.07 -17.02
C GLN A 370 -5.54 12.88 -15.74
N VAL A 371 -5.13 12.18 -14.67
CA VAL A 371 -4.65 12.75 -13.41
C VAL A 371 -3.21 12.29 -13.17
N PRO A 372 -2.39 13.03 -12.42
CA PRO A 372 -1.03 12.63 -12.10
C PRO A 372 -0.98 11.25 -11.44
N LEU A 373 0.09 10.51 -11.70
CA LEU A 373 0.35 9.20 -11.11
C LEU A 373 1.51 9.29 -10.11
N PHE A 374 1.52 8.39 -9.13
CA PHE A 374 2.64 8.24 -8.20
C PHE A 374 2.90 6.75 -7.96
N ILE A 375 4.08 6.25 -8.35
CA ILE A 375 4.51 4.89 -7.99
C ILE A 375 4.94 4.91 -6.53
N VAL A 376 3.99 4.57 -5.65
CA VAL A 376 4.18 4.67 -4.21
C VAL A 376 4.68 3.37 -3.58
N GLU A 377 4.79 2.31 -4.37
CA GLU A 377 5.33 1.01 -3.99
C GLU A 377 5.84 0.26 -5.24
N ASN A 378 7.09 -0.16 -5.22
CA ASN A 378 7.68 -1.16 -6.12
C ASN A 378 8.88 -1.80 -5.43
N GLY A 379 9.06 -3.12 -5.53
CA GLY A 379 10.16 -3.76 -4.82
C GLY A 379 10.28 -5.25 -5.05
N PHE A 380 11.42 -5.80 -4.66
CA PHE A 380 11.74 -7.21 -4.84
C PHE A 380 12.07 -7.87 -3.51
N GLY A 381 11.12 -8.68 -3.02
CA GLY A 381 11.26 -9.46 -1.81
C GLY A 381 12.09 -10.71 -2.08
N ALA A 382 13.26 -10.81 -1.45
CA ALA A 382 14.20 -11.91 -1.61
C ALA A 382 14.92 -12.23 -0.30
N VAL A 383 15.58 -13.39 -0.24
CA VAL A 383 16.47 -13.74 0.88
C VAL A 383 17.82 -13.05 0.67
N ASP A 384 18.25 -12.27 1.66
CA ASP A 384 19.60 -11.71 1.66
C ASP A 384 20.60 -12.69 2.30
N GLU A 385 21.79 -12.79 1.72
CA GLU A 385 22.92 -13.51 2.29
C GLU A 385 24.02 -12.52 2.71
N ILE A 386 24.51 -12.68 3.93
CA ILE A 386 25.65 -11.90 4.45
C ILE A 386 26.93 -12.67 4.14
N ASN A 387 27.84 -12.06 3.37
CA ASN A 387 29.11 -12.68 3.02
C ASN A 387 30.09 -12.69 4.22
N PRO A 388 31.25 -13.39 4.14
CA PRO A 388 32.22 -13.43 5.24
C PRO A 388 32.81 -12.08 5.68
N ASN A 389 32.69 -11.04 4.85
CA ASN A 389 33.11 -9.67 5.17
C ASN A 389 32.00 -8.85 5.85
N GLY A 390 30.79 -9.41 6.02
CA GLY A 390 29.63 -8.72 6.58
C GLY A 390 28.84 -7.89 5.58
N GLU A 391 29.09 -8.04 4.28
CA GLU A 391 28.43 -7.30 3.20
C GLU A 391 27.24 -8.09 2.64
N ILE A 392 26.25 -7.37 2.10
CA ILE A 392 25.07 -7.94 1.44
C ILE A 392 25.09 -7.47 -0.02
N ASN A 393 25.41 -8.38 -0.92
CA ASN A 393 25.49 -8.13 -2.35
C ASN A 393 24.17 -8.53 -3.03
N ASP A 394 23.23 -7.60 -3.05
CA ASP A 394 21.86 -7.80 -3.53
C ASP A 394 21.67 -7.35 -4.98
N SER A 395 22.52 -7.84 -5.88
CA SER A 395 22.45 -7.51 -7.31
C SER A 395 21.09 -7.85 -7.94
N TYR A 396 20.45 -8.93 -7.51
CA TYR A 396 19.09 -9.30 -7.96
C TYR A 396 18.04 -8.20 -7.69
N ARG A 397 18.20 -7.45 -6.59
CA ARG A 397 17.30 -6.36 -6.20
C ARG A 397 17.58 -5.12 -7.04
N ILE A 398 18.87 -4.84 -7.29
CA ILE A 398 19.32 -3.78 -8.19
C ILE A 398 18.75 -4.01 -9.60
N GLU A 399 18.94 -5.20 -10.18
CA GLU A 399 18.46 -5.52 -11.54
C GLU A 399 16.94 -5.39 -11.66
N TYR A 400 16.18 -5.84 -10.64
CA TYR A 400 14.73 -5.66 -10.62
C TYR A 400 14.34 -4.17 -10.62
N LEU A 401 14.87 -3.38 -9.68
CA LEU A 401 14.49 -1.97 -9.53
C LEU A 401 14.93 -1.17 -10.75
N LYS A 402 16.14 -1.40 -11.25
CA LYS A 402 16.66 -0.83 -12.49
C LYS A 402 15.70 -1.02 -13.66
N ALA A 403 15.27 -2.26 -13.91
CA ALA A 403 14.39 -2.56 -15.04
C ALA A 403 13.03 -1.84 -14.94
N HIS A 404 12.49 -1.68 -13.72
CA HIS A 404 11.24 -0.96 -13.50
C HIS A 404 11.41 0.56 -13.58
N ILE A 405 12.54 1.10 -13.08
CA ILE A 405 12.88 2.51 -13.21
C ILE A 405 13.05 2.89 -14.68
N ASP A 406 13.74 2.07 -15.48
CA ASP A 406 13.84 2.25 -16.93
C ASP A 406 12.45 2.31 -17.60
N ALA A 407 11.54 1.42 -17.21
CA ALA A 407 10.17 1.40 -17.73
C ALA A 407 9.37 2.65 -17.32
N ALA A 408 9.52 3.13 -16.09
CA ALA A 408 8.89 4.36 -15.60
C ALA A 408 9.44 5.60 -16.32
N ILE A 409 10.76 5.68 -16.51
CA ILE A 409 11.41 6.74 -17.29
C ILE A 409 10.89 6.75 -18.72
N ALA A 410 10.75 5.59 -19.37
CA ALA A 410 10.22 5.50 -20.72
C ALA A 410 8.75 5.94 -20.79
N ALA A 411 7.92 5.62 -19.80
CA ALA A 411 6.54 6.11 -19.73
C ALA A 411 6.45 7.64 -19.66
N VAL A 412 7.39 8.29 -18.96
CA VAL A 412 7.45 9.76 -18.90
C VAL A 412 8.02 10.36 -20.19
N ASP A 413 9.19 9.89 -20.62
CA ASP A 413 9.96 10.45 -21.74
C ASP A 413 9.34 10.20 -23.11
N GLU A 414 8.80 8.99 -23.32
CA GLU A 414 8.26 8.55 -24.62
C GLU A 414 6.75 8.67 -24.70
N ASP A 415 6.02 8.35 -23.61
CA ASP A 415 4.55 8.27 -23.63
C ASP A 415 3.88 9.53 -23.05
N GLY A 416 4.62 10.39 -22.34
CA GLY A 416 4.12 11.65 -21.79
C GLY A 416 3.22 11.48 -20.54
N VAL A 417 3.40 10.40 -19.79
CA VAL A 417 2.71 10.19 -18.51
C VAL A 417 3.17 11.21 -17.47
N ASP A 418 2.22 11.87 -16.80
CA ASP A 418 2.52 12.74 -15.65
C ASP A 418 2.77 11.88 -14.40
N LEU A 419 4.04 11.75 -14.03
CA LEU A 419 4.50 10.91 -12.92
C LEU A 419 5.19 11.77 -11.86
N ILE A 420 4.58 11.82 -10.68
CA ILE A 420 5.05 12.62 -9.53
C ILE A 420 6.39 12.10 -8.98
N GLY A 421 6.53 10.79 -8.86
CA GLY A 421 7.67 10.18 -8.19
C GLY A 421 7.68 8.67 -8.17
N TYR A 422 8.70 8.12 -7.50
CA TYR A 422 8.94 6.69 -7.35
C TYR A 422 9.54 6.37 -5.99
N THR A 423 8.84 5.54 -5.20
CA THR A 423 9.26 5.16 -3.85
C THR A 423 9.32 3.63 -3.70
N PRO A 424 10.52 3.01 -3.74
CA PRO A 424 10.69 1.60 -3.47
C PRO A 424 10.10 1.20 -2.13
N TRP A 425 9.39 0.08 -2.14
CA TRP A 425 8.76 -0.49 -0.95
C TRP A 425 9.80 -1.11 -0.02
N GLY A 426 9.61 -0.88 1.29
CA GLY A 426 10.51 -1.42 2.30
C GLY A 426 11.93 -0.91 2.08
N ILE A 427 12.11 0.42 1.94
CA ILE A 427 13.42 1.04 1.67
C ILE A 427 14.48 0.64 2.72
N ILE A 428 14.02 0.34 3.93
CA ILE A 428 14.71 -0.39 5.00
C ILE A 428 13.97 -1.72 5.21
N ASP A 429 14.68 -2.77 5.62
CA ASP A 429 14.03 -4.05 5.91
C ASP A 429 12.92 -3.90 6.96
N ILE A 430 11.78 -4.54 6.72
CA ILE A 430 10.56 -4.47 7.54
C ILE A 430 9.92 -5.86 7.66
N ILE A 431 8.96 -5.98 8.59
CA ILE A 431 8.10 -7.17 8.66
C ILE A 431 7.24 -7.24 7.39
N SER A 432 7.28 -8.35 6.64
CA SER A 432 6.45 -8.52 5.45
C SER A 432 4.95 -8.56 5.76
N PHE A 433 4.11 -8.17 4.81
CA PHE A 433 2.66 -8.08 5.00
C PHE A 433 1.99 -9.47 5.12
N THR A 434 1.97 -10.24 4.02
CA THR A 434 1.21 -11.51 3.92
C THR A 434 1.70 -12.58 4.89
N THR A 435 3.00 -12.66 5.14
CA THR A 435 3.61 -13.73 5.94
C THR A 435 4.18 -13.26 7.27
N GLY A 436 4.31 -11.96 7.54
CA GLY A 436 4.90 -11.46 8.79
C GLY A 436 6.38 -11.80 8.93
N GLU A 437 7.10 -11.96 7.81
CA GLU A 437 8.49 -12.43 7.77
C GLU A 437 9.49 -11.28 7.71
N MET A 438 10.59 -11.39 8.46
CA MET A 438 11.81 -10.60 8.24
C MET A 438 12.68 -11.19 7.11
N LYS A 439 12.60 -12.51 6.87
CA LYS A 439 13.42 -13.19 5.87
C LYS A 439 13.12 -12.74 4.44
N LYS A 440 11.88 -12.32 4.16
CA LYS A 440 11.48 -11.74 2.88
C LYS A 440 11.86 -10.26 2.85
N ARG A 441 13.11 -9.97 2.50
CA ARG A 441 13.71 -8.63 2.61
C ARG A 441 13.51 -7.81 1.34
N TYR A 442 13.16 -6.55 1.53
CA TYR A 442 13.00 -5.54 0.48
C TYR A 442 14.03 -4.41 0.58
N GLY A 443 14.63 -4.22 1.77
CA GLY A 443 15.51 -3.12 2.11
C GLY A 443 16.63 -2.88 1.13
N LEU A 444 16.99 -1.61 0.98
CA LEU A 444 18.33 -1.18 0.59
C LEU A 444 19.19 -0.97 1.84
N ILE A 445 18.53 -0.91 3.01
CA ILE A 445 19.13 -0.94 4.34
C ILE A 445 18.69 -2.25 5.01
N TYR A 446 19.65 -3.08 5.37
CA TYR A 446 19.44 -4.31 6.14
C TYR A 446 19.16 -4.00 7.61
N VAL A 447 18.28 -4.78 8.23
CA VAL A 447 18.07 -4.78 9.69
C VAL A 447 18.38 -6.16 10.26
N ASP A 448 19.26 -6.21 11.26
CA ASP A 448 19.65 -7.43 11.95
C ASP A 448 18.52 -7.95 12.86
N ARG A 449 17.58 -8.66 12.23
CA ARG A 449 16.46 -9.34 12.87
C ARG A 449 16.02 -10.55 12.02
N ASP A 450 15.72 -11.68 12.66
CA ASP A 450 15.16 -12.89 12.02
C ASP A 450 13.63 -13.03 12.23
N ASN A 451 13.05 -14.13 11.73
CA ASN A 451 11.62 -14.39 11.83
C ASN A 451 11.17 -14.72 13.27
N GLU A 452 12.09 -15.17 14.11
CA GLU A 452 11.87 -15.48 15.52
C GLU A 452 12.05 -14.24 16.42
N GLY A 453 12.48 -13.11 15.86
CA GLY A 453 12.71 -11.86 16.57
C GLY A 453 14.09 -11.74 17.21
N ASN A 454 15.03 -12.63 16.92
CA ASN A 454 16.41 -12.50 17.37
C ASN A 454 17.18 -11.54 16.47
N GLY A 455 18.15 -10.84 17.04
CA GLY A 455 19.04 -9.92 16.33
C GLY A 455 19.29 -8.65 17.12
N THR A 456 20.28 -7.87 16.71
CA THR A 456 20.68 -6.63 17.38
C THR A 456 19.84 -5.42 16.96
N LEU A 457 19.01 -5.57 15.93
CA LEU A 457 18.34 -4.49 15.19
C LEU A 457 19.30 -3.52 14.50
N GLU A 458 20.61 -3.79 14.44
CA GLU A 458 21.56 -2.94 13.73
C GLU A 458 21.20 -2.75 12.26
N ARG A 459 21.41 -1.53 11.75
CA ARG A 459 21.20 -1.18 10.35
C ARG A 459 22.51 -1.30 9.58
N LYS A 460 22.48 -1.93 8.40
CA LYS A 460 23.63 -2.06 7.50
C LYS A 460 23.24 -1.70 6.08
N LYS A 461 24.11 -0.98 5.37
CA LYS A 461 23.90 -0.64 3.95
C LYS A 461 24.12 -1.89 3.10
N LYS A 462 23.19 -2.20 2.22
CA LYS A 462 23.38 -3.23 1.18
C LYS A 462 24.06 -2.60 -0.04
N ALA A 463 24.51 -3.41 -1.00
CA ALA A 463 25.09 -2.88 -2.24
C ALA A 463 24.10 -1.95 -2.98
N SER A 464 22.81 -2.27 -2.92
CA SER A 464 21.73 -1.46 -3.49
C SER A 464 21.59 -0.06 -2.88
N PHE A 465 22.11 0.20 -1.68
CA PHE A 465 22.10 1.53 -1.05
C PHE A 465 22.87 2.56 -1.89
N ASP A 466 24.14 2.26 -2.18
CA ASP A 466 25.01 3.18 -2.91
C ASP A 466 24.61 3.28 -4.39
N TRP A 467 24.03 2.21 -4.95
CA TRP A 467 23.42 2.23 -6.28
C TRP A 467 22.25 3.22 -6.33
N TYR A 468 21.26 3.09 -5.45
CA TYR A 468 20.08 3.95 -5.50
C TYR A 468 20.42 5.41 -5.18
N ARG A 469 21.42 5.67 -4.31
CA ARG A 469 21.96 7.02 -4.12
C ARG A 469 22.39 7.65 -5.45
N LYS A 470 23.16 6.93 -6.27
CA LYS A 470 23.61 7.43 -7.58
C LYS A 470 22.46 7.57 -8.59
N VAL A 471 21.44 6.70 -8.52
CA VAL A 471 20.21 6.86 -9.32
C VAL A 471 19.56 8.22 -8.99
N ILE A 472 19.43 8.55 -7.71
CA ILE A 472 18.83 9.82 -7.28
C ILE A 472 19.71 11.02 -7.65
N GLU A 473 21.03 10.93 -7.41
CA GLU A 473 21.98 12.00 -7.75
C GLU A 473 22.00 12.32 -9.26
N SER A 474 21.81 11.31 -10.10
CA SER A 474 21.73 11.44 -11.56
C SER A 474 20.31 11.71 -12.08
N ASN A 475 19.31 11.80 -11.19
CA ASN A 475 17.90 11.89 -11.53
C ASN A 475 17.46 10.82 -12.56
N GLY A 476 17.92 9.58 -12.38
CA GLY A 476 17.64 8.45 -13.27
C GLY A 476 18.45 8.40 -14.58
N GLU A 477 19.40 9.32 -14.81
CA GLU A 477 20.29 9.25 -16.00
C GLU A 477 21.33 8.11 -15.90
N TRP A 478 21.67 7.67 -14.68
CA TRP A 478 22.56 6.54 -14.43
C TRP A 478 21.82 5.44 -13.66
N LEU A 479 21.93 4.19 -14.12
CA LEU A 479 21.37 3.01 -13.46
C LEU A 479 22.34 1.81 -13.40
N ASP A 480 23.58 1.95 -13.91
CA ASP A 480 24.53 0.85 -14.21
C ASP A 480 25.68 0.65 -13.21
#